data_AF-A0A1Q9DT99-F1
#
_entry.id   AF-A0A1Q9DT99-F1
#
_cell.length_a   1.000
_cell.length_b   1.000
_cell.length_c   1.000
_cell.angle_alpha   90.00
_cell.angle_beta   90.00
_cell.angle_gamma   90.00
#
_symmetry.space_group_name_H-M   'P 1'
#
loop_
_entity.id
_entity.type
_entity.pdbx_description
1 polymer ?
#
loop_
_entity_poly.entity_id
_entity_poly.type
_entity_poly.pdbx_seq_one_letter_code
_entity_poly.pdbx_strand_id
1 'polypeptide(L)' 'MPMWVILVDEDEVFVDIEWWESLTDNEQDCFYAGYRAAKVTAERKKKQEEEEKASGKVSRFSGPEPADGWAL' A
#
# COMPACT_ATOMS: atom_id res chain seq x y z
N MET A 1 19.14 -13.14 -14.21
CA MET A 1 19.67 -12.14 -13.26
C MET A 1 19.56 -12.76 -11.89
N PRO A 2 20.68 -12.93 -11.17
CA PRO A 2 20.66 -13.56 -9.86
C PRO A 2 20.01 -12.59 -8.84
N MET A 3 19.15 -13.12 -7.98
CA MET A 3 18.36 -12.36 -7.00
C MET A 3 18.80 -12.72 -5.58
N TRP A 4 18.85 -11.76 -4.67
CA TRP A 4 19.06 -11.98 -3.24
C TRP A 4 17.79 -11.74 -2.45
N VAL A 5 17.71 -12.44 -1.32
CA VAL A 5 16.73 -12.18 -0.27
C VAL A 5 17.44 -11.42 0.83
N ILE A 6 16.98 -10.20 1.09
CA ILE A 6 17.39 -9.40 2.23
C ILE A 6 16.27 -9.39 3.26
N LEU A 7 16.62 -9.39 4.54
CA LEU A 7 15.66 -9.33 5.63
C LEU A 7 15.51 -7.90 6.11
N VAL A 8 14.28 -7.36 6.06
CA VAL A 8 13.94 -6.03 6.56
C VAL A 8 12.82 -6.16 7.57
N ASP A 9 13.12 -5.96 8.85
CA ASP A 9 12.15 -6.06 9.95
C ASP A 9 11.29 -7.34 9.89
N GLU A 10 11.98 -8.48 9.74
CA GLU A 10 11.39 -9.83 9.65
C GLU A 10 10.66 -10.13 8.33
N ASP A 11 10.63 -9.20 7.36
CA ASP A 11 10.14 -9.45 6.01
C ASP A 11 11.28 -9.85 5.05
N GLU A 12 11.00 -10.83 4.21
CA GLU A 12 11.85 -11.23 3.09
C GLU A 12 11.60 -10.31 1.89
N VAL A 13 12.62 -9.56 1.48
CA VAL A 13 12.57 -8.68 0.31
C VAL A 13 13.52 -9.21 -0.76
N PHE A 14 12.98 -9.43 -1.95
CA PHE A 14 13.74 -9.89 -3.11
C PHE A 14 14.32 -8.69 -3.86
N VAL A 15 15.64 -8.65 -3.98
CA VAL A 15 16.38 -7.59 -4.68
C VAL A 15 17.29 -8.17 -5.74
N ASP A 16 17.50 -7.39 -6.80
CA ASP A 16 18.53 -7.72 -7.78
C ASP A 16 19.92 -7.49 -7.15
N ILE A 17 20.83 -8.45 -7.34
CA ILE A 17 22.14 -8.43 -6.68
C ILE A 17 23.03 -7.33 -7.23
N GLU A 18 23.09 -7.20 -8.56
CA GLU A 18 23.97 -6.21 -9.19
C GLU A 18 23.53 -4.80 -8.82
N TRP A 19 22.21 -4.57 -8.76
CA TRP A 19 21.66 -3.32 -8.25
C TRP A 19 22.01 -3.12 -6.77
N TRP A 20 21.81 -4.13 -5.91
CA TRP A 20 22.07 -4.00 -4.47
C TRP A 20 23.54 -3.70 -4.15
N GLU A 21 24.47 -4.41 -4.81
CA GLU A 21 25.91 -4.18 -4.65
C GLU A 21 26.37 -2.84 -5.23
N SER A 22 25.61 -2.24 -6.15
CA SER A 22 25.92 -0.91 -6.70
C SER A 22 25.60 0.23 -5.73
N LEU A 23 24.80 -0.02 -4.68
CA LEU A 23 24.39 0.99 -3.72
C LEU A 23 25.44 1.23 -2.65
N THR A 24 25.66 2.49 -2.30
CA THR A 24 26.40 2.87 -1.09
C THR A 24 25.63 2.54 0.18
N ASP A 25 26.33 2.43 1.32
CA ASP A 25 25.71 2.17 2.62
C ASP A 25 24.56 3.15 2.93
N ASN A 26 24.75 4.44 2.60
CA ASN A 26 23.73 5.46 2.82
C ASN A 26 22.50 5.28 1.90
N GLU A 27 22.68 4.75 0.69
CA GLU A 27 21.57 4.44 -0.22
C GLU A 27 20.81 3.19 0.22
N GLN A 28 21.50 2.18 0.75
CA GLN A 28 20.87 1.02 1.37
C GLN A 28 20.07 1.43 2.62
N ASP A 29 20.59 2.34 3.44
CA ASP A 29 19.86 2.92 4.57
C ASP A 29 18.60 3.68 4.12
N CYS A 30 18.69 4.46 3.02
CA CYS A 30 17.54 5.12 2.42
C CYS A 30 16.49 4.10 1.95
N PHE A 31 16.92 2.98 1.36
CA PHE A 31 16.03 1.90 0.96
C PHE A 31 15.30 1.30 2.16
N TYR A 32 16.01 0.97 3.24
CA TYR A 32 15.39 0.44 4.47
C TYR A 32 14.39 1.41 5.07
N ALA A 33 14.72 2.71 5.14
CA ALA A 33 13.82 3.74 5.63
C ALA A 33 12.56 3.88 4.75
N GLY A 34 12.73 3.86 3.43
CA GLY A 34 11.64 3.92 2.47
C GLY A 34 10.71 2.70 2.57
N TYR A 35 11.28 1.50 2.68
CA TYR A 35 10.53 0.26 2.83
C TYR A 35 9.66 0.28 4.10
N ARG A 36 10.24 0.69 5.23
CA ARG A 36 9.52 0.86 6.51
C ARG A 36 8.35 1.82 6.40
N ALA A 37 8.58 2.98 5.79
CA ALA A 37 7.53 3.98 5.62
C ALA A 37 6.38 3.48 4.71
N ALA A 38 6.73 2.76 3.63
CA ALA A 38 5.76 2.15 2.75
C ALA A 38 4.94 1.07 3.47
N LYS A 39 5.57 0.22 4.28
CA LYS A 39 4.90 -0.82 5.09
C LYS A 39 3.88 -0.21 6.04
N VAL A 40 4.26 0.80 6.82
CA VAL A 40 3.34 1.51 7.74
C VAL A 40 2.14 2.10 6.97
N THR A 41 2.40 2.66 5.79
CA THR A 41 1.33 3.22 4.95
C THR A 41 0.39 2.15 4.41
N ALA A 42 0.93 1.02 3.95
CA ALA A 42 0.16 -0.12 3.47
C ALA A 42 -0.69 -0.74 4.58
N GLU A 43 -0.13 -0.91 5.78
CA GLU A 43 -0.87 -1.38 6.96
C GLU A 43 -2.01 -0.42 7.34
N ARG A 44 -1.74 0.90 7.31
CA ARG A 44 -2.77 1.91 7.58
C ARG A 44 -3.90 1.86 6.54
N LYS A 45 -3.57 1.70 5.26
CA LYS A 45 -4.55 1.57 4.18
C LYS A 45 -5.37 0.30 4.32
N LYS A 46 -4.74 -0.83 4.64
CA LYS A 46 -5.43 -2.11 4.87
C LYS A 46 -6.41 -2.01 6.04
N LYS A 47 -6.03 -1.36 7.14
CA LYS A 47 -6.93 -1.08 8.27
C LYS A 47 -8.12 -0.22 7.86
N GLN A 48 -7.91 0.82 7.06
CA GLN A 48 -9.00 1.66 6.54
C GLN A 48 -9.95 0.89 5.62
N GLU A 49 -9.43 0.05 4.72
CA GLU A 49 -10.27 -0.79 3.84
C GLU A 49 -11.04 -1.86 4.64
N GLU A 50 -10.43 -2.43 5.69
CA GLU A 50 -11.08 -3.35 6.61
C GLU A 50 -12.15 -2.65 7.45
N GLU A 51 -11.89 -1.43 7.94
CA GLU A 51 -12.87 -0.59 8.63
C GLU A 51 -14.01 -0.15 7.71
N GLU A 52 -13.75 0.19 6.44
CA GLU A 52 -14.78 0.53 5.46
C GLU A 52 -15.66 -0.68 5.12
N LYS A 53 -15.04 -1.86 4.91
CA LYS A 53 -15.76 -3.13 4.71
C LYS A 53 -16.54 -3.57 5.95
N ALA A 54 -16.00 -3.35 7.15
CA ALA A 54 -16.68 -3.63 8.41
C ALA A 54 -17.77 -2.60 8.74
N SER A 55 -17.64 -1.36 8.29
CA SER A 55 -18.62 -0.30 8.55
C SER A 55 -19.92 -0.43 7.78
N GLY A 56 -19.99 -1.33 6.78
CA GLY A 56 -21.25 -1.65 6.08
C GLY A 56 -21.98 -0.41 5.54
N LYS A 57 -21.27 0.69 5.23
CA LYS A 57 -21.86 1.83 4.56
C LYS A 57 -22.03 1.50 3.08
N VAL A 58 -23.06 0.71 2.81
CA VAL A 58 -23.86 0.90 1.59
C VAL A 58 -24.20 2.39 1.59
N SER A 59 -23.50 3.16 0.76
CA SER A 59 -23.95 4.50 0.36
C SER A 59 -25.21 4.32 -0.47
N ARG A 60 -26.30 3.96 0.22
CA ARG A 60 -27.65 4.27 -0.22
C ARG A 60 -27.71 5.77 -0.07
N PHE A 61 -27.40 6.46 -1.15
CA PHE A 61 -27.65 7.88 -1.27
C PHE A 61 -29.14 8.08 -0.99
N SER A 62 -29.48 8.44 0.25
CA SER A 62 -30.78 8.98 0.64
C SER A 62 -30.80 10.48 0.31
N GLY A 63 -30.47 10.81 -0.94
CA GLY A 63 -30.88 12.09 -1.50
C GLY A 63 -32.38 12.02 -1.82
N PRO A 64 -33.06 13.18 -1.89
CA PRO A 64 -34.45 13.23 -2.30
C PRO A 64 -34.61 12.51 -3.65
N GLU A 65 -35.67 11.71 -3.78
CA GLU A 65 -35.99 10.96 -5.00
C GLU A 65 -35.85 11.88 -6.23
N PRO A 66 -35.19 11.44 -7.32
CA PRO A 66 -35.20 12.22 -8.54
C PRO A 66 -36.66 12.38 -8.97
N ALA A 67 -37.12 13.63 -9.11
CA ALA A 67 -38.48 13.91 -9.53
C ALA A 67 -38.79 13.15 -10.83
N ASP A 68 -39.88 12.38 -10.83
CA ASP A 68 -40.44 11.71 -11.99
C ASP A 68 -40.56 12.71 -13.15
N GLY A 69 -39.66 12.61 -14.13
CA GLY A 69 -39.64 13.56 -15.24
C GLY A 69 -38.34 13.67 -16.05
N TRP A 70 -37.25 12.97 -15.70
CA TRP A 70 -35.99 12.98 -16.46
C TRP A 70 -35.75 11.69 -17.24
N ALA A 71 -36.80 11.16 -17.88
CA ALA A 71 -36.65 10.20 -18.97
C ALA A 71 -36.79 10.97 -20.29
N LEU A 72 -35.65 11.23 -20.95
CA LEU A 72 -35.60 11.55 -22.38
C LEU A 72 -35.56 10.24 -23.16
#